data_AF-A0A256WGV6-F1
#
_entry.id   AF-A0A256WGV6-F1
#
_cell.length_a   1.000
_cell.length_b   1.000
_cell.length_c   1.000
_cell.angle_alpha   90.00
_cell.angle_beta   90.00
_cell.angle_gamma   90.00
#
_symmetry.space_group_name_H-M   'P 1'
#
loop_
_entity.id
_entity.type
_entity.pdbx_description
1 polymer ?
#
loop_
_entity_poly.entity_id
_entity_poly.type
_entity_poly.pdbx_seq_one_letter_code
_entity_poly.pdbx_strand_id
1 'polypeptide(L)'
;MEKRVAIFIFFLFVFNALSVFFIPIVHSGAVPSPTISFTEPTDVYIETNISHLVVNVSVTNGSNPVSTFIDWNKSLVAYYNFEEVGASTISDNSTHSYTGTYTGGIGDYDVIPSPRGFGMHFNGTSDYINCGLAGSEHYTEMTIEAWIMMSSTTPSGWRTALHRNDGTTVGSSVFFIGLESGTHNIVATIGAGSTGPTYTSGRTGVPAVPGVWYHVVNSWDGTTARVYINGTEMVSYALTSTNFVSKPGAVTMLGTSYSASGYSFHGGVDEVRIWNRSLSHDEINASHNSTVKNYLNRNFTDLENGNRSYYAHAINDGGGEATTGTQYVNVTLPYVDDWKPFSRVDNITTYEQNSAPITITATANDTGEGVKNVTLYYRHSIDNLTWAGGESNWWNTDWDYRKLITIDSSQITDTLTNFPILVHTDGDTSLLDNALANGSDITFIDWDDNTTQFNHEIESYYTGTLNAWVNITTLYHNKDKKLWMYYGNTSSLPQENVFGTWDGDFSQVLHLNETDIDNGIGDIKDSSNRFINATTKNMQTDEYKNNGQRRRCRELLSRKGR
;
A
#
# COMPACT_ATOMS: atom_id res chain seq x y z
N MET A 1 53.07 30.86 24.89
CA MET A 1 53.66 29.82 24.03
C MET A 1 53.25 30.12 22.61
N GLU A 2 54.23 30.42 21.77
CA GLU A 2 54.07 30.96 20.42
C GLU A 2 53.32 29.98 19.50
N LYS A 3 52.38 30.53 18.72
CA LYS A 3 51.74 29.85 17.59
C LYS A 3 52.77 29.70 16.47
N ARG A 4 53.03 28.46 16.05
CA ARG A 4 53.75 28.17 14.80
C ARG A 4 52.73 27.99 13.68
N VAL A 5 52.73 28.93 12.73
CA VAL A 5 52.05 28.82 11.44
C VAL A 5 52.99 28.07 10.49
N ALA A 6 52.56 26.94 9.95
CA ALA A 6 53.26 26.26 8.87
C ALA A 6 52.61 26.67 7.53
N ILE A 7 53.32 27.46 6.73
CA ILE A 7 52.99 27.74 5.33
C ILE A 7 53.73 26.68 4.51
N PHE A 8 53.01 25.81 3.80
CA PHE A 8 53.60 24.94 2.78
C PHE A 8 53.34 25.53 1.39
N ILE A 9 54.43 25.87 0.71
CA ILE A 9 54.47 26.30 -0.69
C ILE A 9 54.47 25.04 -1.56
N PHE A 10 53.55 24.93 -2.52
CA PHE A 10 53.51 23.83 -3.49
C PHE A 10 54.53 24.06 -4.62
N PHE A 11 55.44 23.10 -4.81
CA PHE A 11 56.19 22.92 -6.06
C PHE A 11 55.42 21.95 -6.96
N LEU A 12 55.09 22.39 -8.16
CA LEU A 12 54.49 21.56 -9.20
C LEU A 12 55.61 20.75 -9.89
N PHE A 13 55.74 19.46 -9.57
CA PHE A 13 56.50 18.51 -10.39
C PHE A 13 55.53 17.72 -11.27
N VAL A 14 55.60 17.94 -12.57
CA VAL A 14 54.91 17.13 -13.58
C VAL A 14 55.73 15.86 -13.80
N PHE A 15 55.23 14.71 -13.36
CA PHE A 15 55.69 13.40 -13.82
C PHE A 15 54.50 12.61 -14.38
N ASN A 16 54.67 12.09 -15.59
CA ASN A 16 53.74 11.23 -16.30
C ASN A 16 53.61 9.86 -15.60
N ALA A 17 52.51 9.66 -14.87
CA ALA A 17 51.81 8.40 -14.69
C ALA A 17 50.44 8.70 -14.07
N LEU A 18 49.37 8.10 -14.60
CA LEU A 18 48.01 8.18 -14.07
C LEU A 18 47.95 7.50 -12.69
N SER A 19 48.24 8.24 -11.63
CA SER A 19 47.84 7.93 -10.26
C SER A 19 47.30 9.22 -9.64
N VAL A 20 45.97 9.34 -9.64
CA VAL A 20 45.29 10.39 -8.89
C VAL A 20 45.44 10.05 -7.41
N PHE A 21 46.39 10.70 -6.74
CA PHE A 21 46.47 10.63 -5.28
C PHE A 21 45.29 11.44 -4.71
N PHE A 22 44.33 10.75 -4.10
CA PHE A 22 43.35 11.39 -3.23
C PHE A 22 44.10 11.88 -1.99
N ILE A 23 44.24 13.20 -1.85
CA ILE A 23 44.69 13.79 -0.60
C ILE A 23 43.44 13.85 0.29
N PRO A 24 43.40 13.16 1.45
CA PRO A 24 42.29 13.29 2.37
C PRO A 24 42.25 14.75 2.85
N ILE A 25 41.17 15.46 2.50
CA ILE A 25 40.89 16.78 3.06
C ILE A 25 40.40 16.52 4.48
N VAL A 26 41.30 16.55 5.45
CA VAL A 26 40.93 16.60 6.86
C VAL A 26 40.45 18.02 7.14
N HIS A 27 39.14 18.24 7.11
CA HIS A 27 38.54 19.49 7.56
C HIS A 27 38.75 19.59 9.08
N SER A 28 39.70 20.43 9.51
CA SER A 28 40.06 20.59 10.94
C SER A 28 39.13 21.55 11.71
N GLY A 29 37.90 21.73 11.21
CA GLY A 29 36.83 22.48 11.89
C GLY A 29 35.56 21.64 11.91
N ALA A 30 34.76 21.74 12.98
CA ALA A 30 33.46 21.09 13.03
C ALA A 30 32.60 21.59 11.86
N VAL A 31 32.09 20.67 11.05
CA VAL A 31 31.13 20.99 10.00
C VAL A 31 29.87 21.52 10.69
N PRO A 32 29.37 22.71 10.35
CA PRO A 32 28.18 23.25 10.98
C PRO A 32 26.98 22.35 10.71
N SER A 33 26.31 21.90 11.76
CA SER A 33 25.09 21.09 11.64
C SER A 33 23.90 21.92 11.14
N PRO A 34 22.97 21.31 10.39
CA PRO A 34 21.67 21.92 10.13
C PRO A 34 20.89 22.07 11.44
N THR A 35 19.91 22.98 11.47
CA THR A 35 18.93 23.04 12.56
C THR A 35 17.70 22.26 12.17
N ILE A 36 17.21 21.37 13.03
CA ILE A 36 16.02 20.53 12.78
C ILE A 36 15.03 20.63 13.94
N SER A 37 13.74 20.69 13.62
CA SER A 37 12.66 20.77 14.61
C SER A 37 11.35 20.23 14.06
N PHE A 38 10.48 19.75 14.94
CA PHE A 38 9.07 19.56 14.61
C PHE A 38 8.37 20.91 14.59
N THR A 39 7.47 21.09 13.63
CA THR A 39 6.73 22.34 13.43
C THR A 39 5.25 22.06 13.27
N GLU A 40 4.41 23.00 13.68
CA GLU A 40 2.96 22.91 13.54
C GLU A 40 2.53 22.80 12.05
N PRO A 41 1.52 21.99 11.72
CA PRO A 41 0.76 21.09 12.61
C PRO A 41 1.44 19.71 12.70
N THR A 42 2.53 19.57 13.46
CA THR A 42 2.93 18.25 13.96
C THR A 42 2.06 18.03 15.16
N ASP A 43 1.19 17.05 15.07
CA ASP A 43 0.29 16.67 16.14
C ASP A 43 1.13 16.11 17.31
N VAL A 44 1.63 16.98 18.18
CA VAL A 44 2.34 16.61 19.43
C VAL A 44 1.28 16.18 20.44
N TYR A 45 0.60 15.06 20.18
CA TYR A 45 -0.50 14.60 21.01
C TYR A 45 -0.17 13.29 21.72
N ILE A 46 -0.42 13.29 23.04
CA ILE A 46 -0.60 12.08 23.85
C ILE A 46 -2.11 11.72 23.81
N GLU A 47 -2.74 11.80 22.65
CA GLU A 47 -4.16 11.50 22.52
C GLU A 47 -4.38 10.05 22.14
N THR A 48 -5.39 9.48 22.79
CA THR A 48 -6.06 8.24 22.44
C THR A 48 -7.20 8.57 21.48
N ASN A 49 -7.46 7.74 20.45
CA ASN A 49 -8.50 7.88 19.40
C ASN A 49 -8.07 8.52 18.07
N ILE A 50 -6.81 8.33 17.64
CA ILE A 50 -6.34 8.73 16.31
C ILE A 50 -6.12 7.51 15.41
N SER A 51 -6.52 7.60 14.14
CA SER A 51 -6.23 6.60 13.10
C SER A 51 -5.12 7.03 12.13
N HIS A 52 -4.65 8.28 12.26
CA HIS A 52 -3.57 8.85 11.48
C HIS A 52 -2.77 9.87 12.31
N LEU A 53 -1.55 10.18 11.87
CA LEU A 53 -0.70 11.20 12.48
C LEU A 53 0.08 11.95 11.40
N VAL A 54 -0.01 13.27 11.39
CA VAL A 54 0.81 14.13 10.55
C VAL A 54 2.07 14.56 11.30
N VAL A 55 3.24 14.26 10.73
CA VAL A 55 4.55 14.69 11.21
C VAL A 55 5.12 15.73 10.25
N ASN A 56 5.44 16.90 10.79
CA ASN A 56 5.94 18.05 10.05
C ASN A 56 7.32 18.47 10.56
N VAL A 57 8.34 18.24 9.75
CA VAL A 57 9.72 18.52 10.11
C VAL A 57 10.18 19.75 9.36
N SER A 58 10.65 20.76 10.09
CA SER A 58 11.38 21.89 9.52
C SER A 58 12.87 21.73 9.79
N VAL A 59 13.67 21.81 8.72
CA VAL A 59 15.13 21.91 8.74
C VAL A 59 15.54 23.35 8.40
N THR A 60 16.72 23.82 8.75
CA THR A 60 17.32 25.02 8.16
C THR A 60 18.83 24.83 8.07
N ASN A 61 19.39 25.15 6.91
CA ASN A 61 20.83 25.00 6.64
C ASN A 61 21.32 26.11 5.68
N GLY A 62 20.85 27.33 5.90
CA GLY A 62 21.06 28.42 4.93
C GLY A 62 20.48 28.07 3.55
N SER A 63 21.28 28.26 2.50
CA SER A 63 20.94 27.90 1.10
C SER A 63 21.48 26.52 0.68
N ASN A 64 22.10 25.79 1.60
CA ASN A 64 22.76 24.53 1.26
C ASN A 64 21.77 23.36 1.27
N PRO A 65 21.89 22.42 0.30
CA PRO A 65 21.15 21.16 0.28
C PRO A 65 21.21 20.40 1.61
N VAL A 66 20.09 19.77 1.98
CA VAL A 66 20.03 18.80 3.07
C VAL A 66 19.25 17.54 2.68
N SER A 67 19.71 16.40 3.20
CA SER A 67 18.99 15.11 3.28
C SER A 67 18.24 15.09 4.60
N THR A 68 16.94 14.77 4.58
CA THR A 68 16.09 14.74 5.78
C THR A 68 15.17 13.54 5.75
N PHE A 69 15.03 12.86 6.89
CA PHE A 69 14.09 11.75 7.04
C PHE A 69 13.41 11.72 8.40
N ILE A 70 12.31 10.97 8.47
CA ILE A 70 11.60 10.64 9.70
C ILE A 70 11.74 9.13 9.93
N ASP A 71 12.32 8.74 11.06
CA ASP A 71 12.28 7.36 11.51
C ASP A 71 11.02 7.13 12.34
N TRP A 72 9.99 6.64 11.67
CA TRP A 72 8.72 6.29 12.28
C TRP A 72 8.76 4.86 12.83
N ASN A 73 8.54 4.73 14.13
CA ASN A 73 8.41 3.46 14.84
C ASN A 73 9.56 2.48 14.56
N LYS A 74 10.80 2.98 14.54
CA LYS A 74 12.01 2.20 14.23
C LYS A 74 11.92 1.52 12.86
N SER A 75 11.39 2.24 11.88
CA SER A 75 11.28 1.75 10.52
C SER A 75 12.60 1.76 9.76
N LEU A 76 13.55 2.60 10.21
CA LEU A 76 14.93 2.58 9.71
C LEU A 76 15.65 1.36 10.28
N VAL A 77 15.84 0.35 9.43
CA VAL A 77 16.45 -0.93 9.77
C VAL A 77 17.98 -0.82 9.80
N ALA A 78 18.56 -0.06 8.88
CA ALA A 78 20.01 0.19 8.86
C ALA A 78 20.30 1.54 8.19
N TYR A 79 21.34 2.23 8.65
CA TYR A 79 21.82 3.50 8.14
C TYR A 79 23.35 3.60 8.21
N TYR A 80 24.03 3.67 7.06
CA TYR A 80 25.48 3.85 6.94
C TYR A 80 25.78 5.13 6.14
N ASN A 81 26.24 6.18 6.81
CA ASN A 81 26.51 7.52 6.26
C ASN A 81 28.01 7.84 6.09
N PHE A 82 28.91 6.98 6.59
CA PHE A 82 30.37 7.11 6.47
C PHE A 82 31.02 8.42 6.99
N GLU A 83 30.30 9.20 7.81
CA GLU A 83 30.83 10.42 8.44
C GLU A 83 31.85 10.10 9.54
N GLU A 84 31.63 9.01 10.27
CA GLU A 84 32.56 8.48 11.26
C GLU A 84 32.86 7.00 10.97
N VAL A 85 34.03 6.76 10.38
CA VAL A 85 34.50 5.41 10.05
C VAL A 85 35.50 4.90 11.07
N GLY A 86 35.41 3.62 11.42
CA GLY A 86 36.46 2.91 12.14
C GLY A 86 37.52 2.34 11.19
N ALA A 87 38.64 1.86 11.75
CA ALA A 87 39.71 1.24 10.97
C ALA A 87 39.31 -0.09 10.29
N SER A 88 38.31 -0.79 10.83
CA SER A 88 37.88 -2.11 10.32
C SER A 88 36.35 -2.32 10.34
N THR A 89 35.59 -1.30 10.71
CA THR A 89 34.13 -1.38 10.89
C THR A 89 33.48 -0.03 10.62
N ILE A 90 32.20 -0.06 10.23
CA ILE A 90 31.33 1.10 10.15
C ILE A 90 30.11 0.89 11.07
N SER A 91 29.74 1.91 11.82
CA SER A 91 28.57 1.88 12.69
C SER A 91 27.29 1.97 11.87
N ASP A 92 26.25 1.26 12.31
CA ASP A 92 24.88 1.49 11.85
C ASP A 92 24.24 2.54 12.75
N ASN A 93 23.87 3.67 12.16
CA ASN A 93 23.26 4.82 12.83
C ASN A 93 21.75 4.68 13.01
N SER A 94 21.17 3.52 12.68
CA SER A 94 19.80 3.18 13.02
C SER A 94 19.66 2.74 14.49
N THR A 95 18.41 2.55 14.93
CA THR A 95 18.12 2.01 16.26
C THR A 95 18.45 0.52 16.44
N HIS A 96 18.87 -0.18 15.38
CA HIS A 96 19.15 -1.63 15.41
C HIS A 96 20.64 -1.96 15.55
N SER A 97 21.54 -1.04 15.19
CA SER A 97 22.98 -1.11 15.44
C SER A 97 23.69 -2.31 14.79
N TYR A 98 23.32 -2.67 13.57
CA TYR A 98 24.00 -3.70 12.77
C TYR A 98 25.38 -3.20 12.31
N THR A 99 26.43 -3.43 13.10
CA THR A 99 27.78 -2.95 12.76
C THR A 99 28.33 -3.64 11.51
N GLY A 100 28.74 -2.84 10.53
CA GLY A 100 29.37 -3.31 9.29
C GLY A 100 30.85 -3.66 9.51
N THR A 101 31.31 -4.77 8.94
CA THR A 101 32.70 -5.23 9.02
C THR A 101 33.39 -5.15 7.66
N TYR A 102 34.59 -4.57 7.64
CA TYR A 102 35.39 -4.36 6.45
C TYR A 102 36.07 -5.65 5.99
N THR A 103 36.16 -5.88 4.68
CA THR A 103 36.93 -6.98 4.09
C THR A 103 37.52 -6.54 2.75
N GLY A 104 38.62 -7.18 2.34
CA GLY A 104 39.27 -6.89 1.05
C GLY A 104 40.38 -5.85 1.12
N GLY A 105 40.65 -5.31 2.31
CA GLY A 105 41.61 -4.22 2.49
C GLY A 105 40.98 -2.83 2.41
N ILE A 106 39.66 -2.72 2.59
CA ILE A 106 38.96 -1.44 2.74
C ILE A 106 39.19 -0.87 4.15
N GLY A 107 39.36 0.45 4.26
CA GLY A 107 39.64 1.15 5.53
C GLY A 107 39.26 2.63 5.53
N ASP A 108 39.75 3.35 6.54
CA ASP A 108 39.54 4.79 6.71
C ASP A 108 40.17 5.64 5.59
N TYR A 109 41.22 5.13 4.96
CA TYR A 109 41.88 5.75 3.80
C TYR A 109 41.07 5.66 2.49
N ASP A 110 40.00 4.87 2.45
CA ASP A 110 39.10 4.75 1.29
C ASP A 110 37.91 5.71 1.38
N VAL A 111 37.86 6.57 2.40
CA VAL A 111 36.85 7.61 2.53
C VAL A 111 37.07 8.70 1.47
N ILE A 112 36.01 9.05 0.75
CA ILE A 112 36.01 10.04 -0.33
C ILE A 112 34.90 11.08 -0.12
N PRO A 113 35.02 12.30 -0.68
CA PRO A 113 33.91 13.25 -0.68
C PRO A 113 32.67 12.71 -1.39
N SER A 114 31.50 12.93 -0.79
CA SER A 114 30.19 12.54 -1.30
C SER A 114 29.22 13.74 -1.33
N PRO A 115 28.00 13.58 -1.88
CA PRO A 115 26.98 14.63 -1.81
C PRO A 115 26.51 14.98 -0.40
N ARG A 116 26.76 14.14 0.61
CA ARG A 116 26.30 14.33 2.01
C ARG A 116 27.44 14.29 3.02
N GLY A 117 28.63 14.73 2.62
CA GLY A 117 29.83 14.71 3.44
C GLY A 117 30.83 13.72 2.86
N PHE A 118 30.91 12.55 3.47
CA PHE A 118 31.83 11.49 3.14
C PHE A 118 31.12 10.23 2.67
N GLY A 119 31.78 9.48 1.81
CA GLY A 119 31.33 8.16 1.36
C GLY A 119 32.49 7.19 1.34
N MET A 120 32.18 5.91 1.16
CA MET A 120 33.18 4.86 1.10
C MET A 120 33.49 4.46 -0.35
N HIS A 121 34.77 4.43 -0.71
CA HIS A 121 35.24 3.95 -2.01
C HIS A 121 35.52 2.45 -1.98
N PHE A 122 35.12 1.75 -3.05
CA PHE A 122 35.38 0.33 -3.25
C PHE A 122 36.25 0.15 -4.50
N ASN A 123 37.30 -0.68 -4.42
CA ASN A 123 38.26 -0.87 -5.51
C ASN A 123 37.77 -1.71 -6.71
N GLY A 124 36.59 -2.34 -6.63
CA GLY A 124 36.06 -3.18 -7.71
C GLY A 124 36.69 -4.55 -7.85
N THR A 125 37.54 -4.98 -6.91
CA THR A 125 38.17 -6.30 -6.90
C THR A 125 37.84 -7.09 -5.64
N SER A 126 38.22 -6.58 -4.47
CA SER A 126 38.18 -7.33 -3.21
C SER A 126 37.38 -6.64 -2.12
N ASP A 127 37.19 -5.33 -2.21
CA ASP A 127 36.61 -4.53 -1.13
C ASP A 127 35.13 -4.80 -0.98
N TYR A 128 34.70 -5.04 0.26
CA TYR A 128 33.29 -5.06 0.61
C TYR A 128 33.09 -4.82 2.11
N ILE A 129 31.86 -4.44 2.46
CA ILE A 129 31.41 -4.35 3.85
C ILE A 129 30.30 -5.35 4.06
N ASN A 130 30.46 -6.26 5.02
CA ASN A 130 29.36 -7.09 5.50
C ASN A 130 28.60 -6.32 6.58
N CYS A 131 27.36 -5.95 6.32
CA CYS A 131 26.54 -5.11 7.19
C CYS A 131 26.06 -5.79 8.47
N GLY A 132 26.32 -7.09 8.67
CA GLY A 132 25.90 -7.80 9.89
C GLY A 132 24.39 -8.03 10.02
N LEU A 133 23.58 -7.48 9.11
CA LEU A 133 22.14 -7.73 9.00
C LEU A 133 21.91 -9.18 8.53
N ALA A 134 21.70 -10.10 9.47
CA ALA A 134 21.46 -11.52 9.21
C ALA A 134 20.10 -11.95 9.78
N GLY A 135 19.32 -12.72 9.01
CA GLY A 135 18.03 -13.26 9.49
C GLY A 135 16.90 -13.20 8.47
N SER A 136 15.77 -13.82 8.82
CA SER A 136 14.52 -13.86 8.04
C SER A 136 13.58 -12.73 8.47
N GLU A 137 13.94 -11.50 8.15
CA GLU A 137 13.00 -10.39 8.29
C GLU A 137 11.93 -10.51 7.20
N HIS A 138 10.67 -10.56 7.62
CA HIS A 138 9.52 -10.55 6.74
C HIS A 138 9.07 -9.10 6.55
N TYR A 139 9.35 -8.55 5.38
CA TYR A 139 8.87 -7.23 5.00
C TYR A 139 7.55 -7.34 4.24
N THR A 140 6.54 -6.59 4.68
CA THR A 140 5.26 -6.41 3.97
C THR A 140 5.28 -5.22 3.03
N GLU A 141 6.21 -4.30 3.26
CA GLU A 141 6.58 -3.14 2.44
C GLU A 141 8.05 -2.80 2.79
N MET A 142 8.76 -2.08 1.92
CA MET A 142 10.14 -1.68 2.21
C MET A 142 10.65 -0.56 1.30
N THR A 143 11.74 0.07 1.71
CA THR A 143 12.51 0.98 0.85
C THR A 143 14.00 0.76 1.04
N ILE A 144 14.76 0.78 -0.05
CA ILE A 144 16.22 0.82 -0.02
C ILE A 144 16.67 2.09 -0.73
N GLU A 145 17.72 2.72 -0.23
CA GLU A 145 18.34 3.86 -0.89
C GLU A 145 19.84 3.92 -0.63
N ALA A 146 20.56 4.51 -1.58
CA ALA A 146 21.98 4.84 -1.46
C ALA A 146 22.34 5.92 -2.50
N TRP A 147 23.33 6.74 -2.17
CA TRP A 147 24.12 7.44 -3.18
C TRP A 147 25.17 6.47 -3.74
N ILE A 148 25.30 6.41 -5.06
CA ILE A 148 26.33 5.61 -5.74
C ILE A 148 27.06 6.44 -6.79
N MET A 149 28.36 6.20 -6.95
CA MET A 149 29.17 6.82 -7.98
C MET A 149 30.11 5.78 -8.59
N MET A 150 30.02 5.58 -9.91
CA MET A 150 30.95 4.70 -10.62
C MET A 150 32.28 5.42 -10.80
N SER A 151 33.42 4.82 -10.45
CA SER A 151 34.73 5.47 -10.64
C SER A 151 35.28 5.32 -12.06
N SER A 152 35.02 4.18 -12.71
CA SER A 152 35.41 3.94 -14.10
C SER A 152 34.52 2.87 -14.72
N THR A 153 34.48 2.84 -16.05
CA THR A 153 33.89 1.73 -16.78
C THR A 153 34.70 0.47 -16.51
N THR A 154 34.20 -0.36 -15.61
CA THR A 154 34.80 -1.67 -15.31
C THR A 154 34.45 -2.68 -16.41
N PRO A 155 35.26 -3.74 -16.61
CA PRO A 155 34.99 -4.79 -17.60
C PRO A 155 33.61 -5.45 -17.40
N SER A 156 33.17 -6.23 -18.38
CA SER A 156 31.87 -6.93 -18.40
C SER A 156 31.48 -7.58 -17.05
N GLY A 157 30.23 -7.43 -16.65
CA GLY A 157 29.69 -7.97 -15.39
C GLY A 157 28.76 -6.97 -14.70
N TRP A 158 27.83 -7.49 -13.92
CA TRP A 158 27.01 -6.67 -13.03
C TRP A 158 27.89 -6.06 -11.93
N ARG A 159 27.55 -4.88 -11.41
CA ARG A 159 28.32 -4.23 -10.34
C ARG A 159 27.42 -3.91 -9.16
N THR A 160 27.83 -4.25 -7.96
CA THR A 160 26.95 -4.26 -6.78
C THR A 160 27.34 -3.24 -5.74
N ALA A 161 26.59 -2.13 -5.66
CA ALA A 161 26.80 -1.13 -4.61
C ALA A 161 26.20 -1.60 -3.27
N LEU A 162 24.95 -2.11 -3.32
CA LEU A 162 24.23 -2.67 -2.17
C LEU A 162 23.53 -3.95 -2.62
N HIS A 163 23.62 -5.00 -1.82
CA HIS A 163 22.91 -6.24 -2.09
C HIS A 163 22.57 -6.99 -0.82
N ARG A 164 21.33 -7.46 -0.76
CA ARG A 164 20.93 -8.49 0.18
C ARG A 164 20.59 -9.76 -0.59
N ASN A 165 21.46 -10.75 -0.49
CA ASN A 165 21.32 -12.04 -1.16
C ASN A 165 20.91 -13.12 -0.15
N ASP A 166 20.39 -14.25 -0.61
CA ASP A 166 19.94 -15.36 0.24
C ASP A 166 20.99 -16.43 0.57
N GLY A 167 22.26 -16.17 0.26
CA GLY A 167 23.35 -17.09 0.53
C GLY A 167 23.39 -18.37 -0.34
N THR A 168 22.42 -18.62 -1.22
CA THR A 168 22.31 -19.94 -1.90
C THR A 168 22.56 -19.91 -3.41
N THR A 169 22.14 -18.86 -4.13
CA THR A 169 22.26 -18.81 -5.61
C THR A 169 22.58 -17.41 -6.14
N VAL A 170 23.42 -17.31 -7.17
CA VAL A 170 23.68 -16.05 -7.88
C VAL A 170 22.39 -15.55 -8.53
N GLY A 171 22.02 -14.28 -8.28
CA GLY A 171 20.81 -13.67 -8.83
C GLY A 171 19.55 -13.81 -7.95
N SER A 172 19.64 -14.53 -6.83
CA SER A 172 18.60 -14.56 -5.82
C SER A 172 18.82 -13.46 -4.77
N SER A 173 18.01 -12.40 -4.85
CA SER A 173 18.16 -11.20 -4.03
C SER A 173 16.87 -10.86 -3.30
N VAL A 174 16.99 -10.50 -2.03
CA VAL A 174 15.94 -9.75 -1.34
C VAL A 174 15.89 -8.35 -1.95
N PHE A 175 17.04 -7.71 -2.13
CA PHE A 175 17.15 -6.43 -2.83
C PHE A 175 18.56 -6.18 -3.38
N PHE A 176 18.68 -5.28 -4.35
CA PHE A 176 19.93 -4.91 -5.01
C PHE A 176 19.88 -3.46 -5.50
N ILE A 177 21.00 -2.74 -5.37
CA ILE A 177 21.32 -1.49 -6.06
C ILE A 177 22.68 -1.66 -6.73
N GLY A 178 22.78 -1.30 -8.01
CA GLY A 178 24.04 -1.40 -8.73
C GLY A 178 23.91 -1.11 -10.22
N LEU A 179 24.80 -1.68 -11.01
CA LEU A 179 24.91 -1.44 -12.45
C LEU A 179 24.76 -2.76 -13.23
N GLU A 180 23.78 -2.79 -14.12
CA GLU A 180 24.09 -2.80 -15.55
C GLU A 180 25.29 -3.58 -16.11
N SER A 181 25.29 -4.91 -16.25
CA SER A 181 26.35 -5.55 -17.06
C SER A 181 26.40 -5.03 -18.50
N GLY A 182 27.56 -4.48 -18.90
CA GLY A 182 27.85 -4.04 -20.26
C GLY A 182 27.37 -2.62 -20.59
N THR A 183 26.14 -2.26 -20.21
CA THR A 183 25.58 -0.91 -20.43
C THR A 183 25.84 0.07 -19.29
N HIS A 184 26.17 -0.44 -18.10
CA HIS A 184 26.32 0.33 -16.86
C HIS A 184 25.09 1.16 -16.50
N ASN A 185 23.91 0.76 -16.97
CA ASN A 185 22.65 1.34 -16.53
C ASN A 185 22.46 1.12 -15.03
N ILE A 186 21.98 2.14 -14.33
CA ILE A 186 21.62 2.04 -12.92
C ILE A 186 20.41 1.13 -12.78
N VAL A 187 20.50 0.18 -11.87
CA VAL A 187 19.47 -0.82 -11.59
C VAL A 187 19.26 -0.88 -10.08
N ALA A 188 18.00 -0.83 -9.66
CA ALA A 188 17.63 -1.16 -8.30
C ALA A 188 16.43 -2.10 -8.31
N THR A 189 16.50 -3.24 -7.64
CA THR A 189 15.39 -4.19 -7.57
C THR A 189 15.16 -4.62 -6.13
N ILE A 190 13.90 -4.79 -5.78
CA ILE A 190 13.41 -5.56 -4.63
C ILE A 190 12.82 -6.85 -5.18
N GLY A 191 13.27 -7.98 -4.63
CA GLY A 191 12.79 -9.33 -4.88
C GLY A 191 13.27 -9.97 -6.20
N ALA A 192 14.54 -10.35 -6.33
CA ALA A 192 15.06 -11.07 -7.51
C ALA A 192 15.25 -12.58 -7.28
N GLY A 193 15.00 -13.39 -8.32
CA GLY A 193 15.27 -14.84 -8.31
C GLY A 193 14.01 -15.69 -8.51
N SER A 194 14.09 -17.00 -8.27
CA SER A 194 13.28 -18.03 -8.93
C SER A 194 11.76 -18.04 -8.73
N THR A 195 11.13 -17.10 -8.03
CA THR A 195 9.69 -16.83 -8.18
C THR A 195 9.32 -15.33 -8.06
N GLY A 196 10.28 -14.39 -8.16
CA GLY A 196 10.10 -12.93 -8.02
C GLY A 196 10.70 -12.10 -9.18
N PRO A 197 10.46 -10.78 -9.24
CA PRO A 197 10.94 -9.89 -10.31
C PRO A 197 12.46 -9.88 -10.47
N THR A 198 12.97 -10.21 -11.66
CA THR A 198 14.42 -10.25 -11.89
C THR A 198 15.07 -8.85 -11.82
N TYR A 199 16.41 -8.77 -11.82
CA TYR A 199 17.13 -7.49 -11.94
C TYR A 199 16.67 -6.63 -13.13
N THR A 200 16.13 -7.24 -14.20
CA THR A 200 15.68 -6.48 -15.38
C THR A 200 14.45 -5.61 -15.09
N SER A 201 13.66 -5.95 -14.09
CA SER A 201 12.45 -5.20 -13.69
C SER A 201 12.79 -3.82 -13.14
N GLY A 202 13.97 -3.70 -12.50
CA GLY A 202 14.45 -2.47 -11.87
C GLY A 202 15.37 -1.61 -12.73
N ARG A 203 15.42 -1.85 -14.05
CA ARG A 203 16.30 -1.11 -14.97
C ARG A 203 15.74 0.28 -15.26
N THR A 204 16.52 1.30 -14.94
CA THR A 204 16.12 2.71 -15.14
C THR A 204 16.37 3.22 -16.56
N GLY A 205 17.25 2.54 -17.32
CA GLY A 205 17.75 3.05 -18.60
C GLY A 205 18.72 4.23 -18.48
N VAL A 206 19.09 4.64 -17.26
CA VAL A 206 20.04 5.72 -17.00
C VAL A 206 21.46 5.14 -16.93
N PRO A 207 22.34 5.40 -17.90
CA PRO A 207 23.73 4.96 -17.83
C PRO A 207 24.49 5.76 -16.77
N ALA A 208 25.17 5.07 -15.85
CA ALA A 208 26.03 5.73 -14.88
C ALA A 208 27.23 6.37 -15.59
N VAL A 209 27.50 7.63 -15.27
CA VAL A 209 28.67 8.37 -15.78
C VAL A 209 29.79 8.32 -14.73
N PRO A 210 31.03 7.96 -15.11
CA PRO A 210 32.15 7.97 -14.18
C PRO A 210 32.31 9.29 -13.42
N GLY A 211 32.48 9.22 -12.10
CA GLY A 211 32.68 10.37 -11.21
C GLY A 211 31.40 11.14 -10.87
N VAL A 212 30.23 10.73 -11.37
CA VAL A 212 28.94 11.36 -11.06
C VAL A 212 28.20 10.53 -10.01
N TRP A 213 27.72 11.21 -8.96
CA TRP A 213 26.89 10.62 -7.92
C TRP A 213 25.41 10.61 -8.32
N TYR A 214 24.74 9.49 -8.02
CA TYR A 214 23.31 9.29 -8.22
C TYR A 214 22.67 8.83 -6.93
N HIS A 215 21.60 9.50 -6.49
CA HIS A 215 20.75 9.00 -5.41
C HIS A 215 19.78 7.99 -6.01
N VAL A 216 19.88 6.74 -5.57
CA VAL A 216 19.10 5.63 -6.12
C VAL A 216 18.20 5.11 -5.02
N VAL A 217 16.91 5.03 -5.30
CA VAL A 217 15.91 4.51 -4.36
C VAL A 217 15.08 3.44 -5.05
N ASN A 218 14.76 2.35 -4.35
CA ASN A 218 13.65 1.47 -4.72
C ASN A 218 12.70 1.34 -3.54
N SER A 219 11.45 1.77 -3.72
CA SER A 219 10.41 1.76 -2.70
C SER A 219 9.26 0.86 -3.12
N TRP A 220 8.84 -0.05 -2.24
CA TRP A 220 7.82 -1.05 -2.48
C TRP A 220 6.72 -0.97 -1.41
N ASP A 221 5.49 -0.75 -1.86
CA ASP A 221 4.29 -0.57 -1.01
C ASP A 221 3.56 -1.89 -0.67
N GLY A 222 4.21 -3.03 -0.85
CA GLY A 222 3.59 -4.35 -0.72
C GLY A 222 2.94 -4.87 -2.02
N THR A 223 2.76 -4.00 -3.01
CA THR A 223 2.17 -4.37 -4.32
C THR A 223 2.97 -3.90 -5.52
N THR A 224 3.58 -2.73 -5.43
CA THR A 224 4.26 -2.04 -6.54
C THR A 224 5.57 -1.48 -6.05
N ALA A 225 6.65 -1.88 -6.72
CA ALA A 225 7.98 -1.33 -6.51
C ALA A 225 8.23 -0.20 -7.49
N ARG A 226 8.83 0.90 -7.03
CA ARG A 226 9.12 2.11 -7.80
C ARG A 226 10.58 2.50 -7.59
N VAL A 227 11.31 2.65 -8.69
CA VAL A 227 12.72 3.03 -8.68
C VAL A 227 12.86 4.50 -9.03
N TYR A 228 13.60 5.23 -8.21
CA TYR A 228 13.87 6.66 -8.38
C TYR A 228 15.35 6.92 -8.57
N ILE A 229 15.67 7.91 -9.41
CA ILE A 229 17.02 8.46 -9.58
C ILE A 229 16.95 9.96 -9.30
N ASN A 230 17.73 10.43 -8.34
CA ASN A 230 17.77 11.84 -7.94
C ASN A 230 16.37 12.40 -7.65
N GLY A 231 15.56 11.64 -6.90
CA GLY A 231 14.17 11.97 -6.56
C GLY A 231 13.13 11.75 -7.66
N THR A 232 13.53 11.49 -8.91
CA THR A 232 12.60 11.30 -10.04
C THR A 232 12.28 9.83 -10.25
N GLU A 233 10.99 9.46 -10.35
CA GLU A 233 10.58 8.08 -10.65
C GLU A 233 10.98 7.70 -12.08
N MET A 234 11.71 6.59 -12.23
CA MET A 234 12.21 6.12 -13.52
C MET A 234 11.46 4.90 -14.03
N VAL A 235 11.10 3.97 -13.14
CA VAL A 235 10.43 2.71 -13.49
C VAL A 235 9.60 2.22 -12.31
N SER A 236 8.47 1.58 -12.62
CA SER A 236 7.66 0.86 -11.66
C SER A 236 7.32 -0.54 -12.17
N TYR A 237 7.17 -1.49 -11.24
CA TYR A 237 6.81 -2.87 -11.55
C TYR A 237 6.01 -3.51 -10.42
N ALA A 238 5.13 -4.44 -10.79
CA ALA A 238 4.31 -5.18 -9.83
C ALA A 238 5.16 -6.19 -9.06
N LEU A 239 4.96 -6.22 -7.74
CA LEU A 239 5.52 -7.18 -6.81
C LEU A 239 4.47 -7.44 -5.72
N THR A 240 3.67 -8.49 -5.89
CA THR A 240 2.53 -8.78 -5.00
C THR A 240 2.78 -9.97 -4.07
N SER A 241 3.96 -10.60 -4.15
CA SER A 241 4.33 -11.73 -3.31
C SER A 241 5.49 -11.34 -2.40
N THR A 242 5.32 -11.57 -1.10
CA THR A 242 6.28 -11.24 -0.04
C THR A 242 7.34 -12.33 0.18
N ASN A 243 7.16 -13.53 -0.42
CA ASN A 243 8.05 -14.68 -0.26
C ASN A 243 9.50 -14.43 -0.72
N PHE A 244 9.73 -13.39 -1.52
CA PHE A 244 11.06 -12.99 -2.00
C PHE A 244 11.83 -12.12 -1.03
N VAL A 245 11.11 -11.48 -0.11
CA VAL A 245 11.66 -10.46 0.77
C VAL A 245 12.06 -11.03 2.13
N SER A 246 11.58 -12.23 2.46
CA SER A 246 12.08 -13.05 3.57
C SER A 246 12.86 -14.24 3.03
N LYS A 247 14.17 -14.26 3.26
CA LYS A 247 15.01 -15.42 2.91
C LYS A 247 15.89 -15.82 4.10
N PRO A 248 15.68 -17.01 4.69
CA PRO A 248 16.53 -17.52 5.76
C PRO A 248 18.00 -17.53 5.32
N GLY A 249 18.89 -16.97 6.14
CA GLY A 249 20.32 -16.88 5.83
C GLY A 249 20.72 -15.73 4.91
N ALA A 250 19.81 -14.80 4.60
CA ALA A 250 20.16 -13.63 3.81
C ALA A 250 21.19 -12.73 4.50
N VAL A 251 22.15 -12.24 3.72
CA VAL A 251 23.22 -11.34 4.17
C VAL A 251 23.18 -10.05 3.36
N THR A 252 23.38 -8.91 4.03
CA THR A 252 23.51 -7.60 3.37
C THR A 252 24.97 -7.21 3.24
N MET A 253 25.38 -6.85 2.03
CA MET A 253 26.74 -6.48 1.68
C MET A 253 26.75 -5.17 0.89
N LEU A 254 27.78 -4.36 1.11
CA LEU A 254 28.13 -3.21 0.29
C LEU A 254 29.36 -3.54 -0.55
N GLY A 255 29.39 -3.08 -1.79
CA GLY A 255 30.55 -3.22 -2.68
C GLY A 255 30.69 -4.58 -3.38
N THR A 256 29.86 -5.58 -3.06
CA THR A 256 29.87 -6.89 -3.71
C THR A 256 28.56 -7.66 -3.57
N SER A 257 28.43 -8.75 -4.32
CA SER A 257 27.43 -9.80 -4.10
C SER A 257 28.07 -10.98 -3.39
N TYR A 258 27.32 -11.67 -2.52
CA TYR A 258 27.78 -12.92 -1.91
C TYR A 258 28.16 -13.95 -2.98
N SER A 259 29.30 -14.62 -2.77
CA SER A 259 29.82 -15.78 -3.51
C SER A 259 30.03 -15.65 -5.04
N ALA A 260 30.05 -14.44 -5.63
CA ALA A 260 30.16 -14.27 -7.08
C ALA A 260 31.34 -13.40 -7.52
N SER A 261 32.36 -14.02 -8.14
CA SER A 261 33.41 -13.31 -8.85
C SER A 261 32.82 -12.46 -9.97
N GLY A 262 33.21 -11.18 -10.06
CA GLY A 262 32.77 -10.28 -11.12
C GLY A 262 31.61 -9.35 -10.77
N TYR A 263 31.12 -9.36 -9.52
CA TYR A 263 30.09 -8.44 -9.01
C TYR A 263 30.63 -7.24 -8.23
N SER A 264 31.92 -7.24 -7.91
CA SER A 264 32.57 -6.19 -7.13
C SER A 264 32.38 -4.81 -7.75
N PHE A 265 32.02 -3.83 -6.94
CA PHE A 265 31.73 -2.46 -7.35
C PHE A 265 32.99 -1.60 -7.27
N HIS A 266 33.28 -0.86 -8.34
CA HIS A 266 34.38 0.10 -8.39
C HIS A 266 33.82 1.51 -8.33
N GLY A 267 33.77 2.10 -7.15
CA GLY A 267 33.01 3.33 -6.98
C GLY A 267 32.79 3.76 -5.54
N GLY A 268 32.19 4.93 -5.39
CA GLY A 268 31.73 5.46 -4.12
C GLY A 268 30.31 4.99 -3.77
N VAL A 269 30.07 4.73 -2.48
CA VAL A 269 28.74 4.49 -1.89
C VAL A 269 28.59 5.37 -0.66
N ASP A 270 27.41 5.96 -0.48
CA ASP A 270 27.08 6.82 0.65
C ASP A 270 25.58 6.78 0.99
N GLU A 271 25.20 7.23 2.20
CA GLU A 271 23.83 7.31 2.75
C GLU A 271 23.00 6.04 2.51
N VAL A 272 23.60 4.88 2.80
CA VAL A 272 22.89 3.61 2.63
C VAL A 272 21.82 3.50 3.70
N ARG A 273 20.55 3.48 3.29
CA ARG A 273 19.41 3.31 4.21
C ARG A 273 18.52 2.16 3.77
N ILE A 274 18.10 1.37 4.74
CA ILE A 274 17.14 0.27 4.57
C ILE A 274 15.96 0.53 5.50
N TRP A 275 14.76 0.53 4.93
CA TRP A 275 13.51 0.82 5.61
C TRP A 275 12.59 -0.40 5.54
N ASN A 276 11.92 -0.74 6.63
CA ASN A 276 10.85 -1.76 6.65
C ASN A 276 9.46 -1.19 6.29
N ARG A 277 9.45 -0.01 5.64
CA ARG A 277 8.25 0.68 5.16
C ARG A 277 8.47 1.27 3.77
N SER A 278 7.37 1.54 3.07
CA SER A 278 7.39 2.33 1.86
C SER A 278 7.58 3.82 2.18
N LEU A 279 8.55 4.46 1.53
CA LEU A 279 8.73 5.91 1.58
C LEU A 279 7.84 6.55 0.51
N SER A 280 7.19 7.65 0.89
CA SER A 280 6.47 8.51 -0.06
C SER A 280 7.44 9.27 -0.97
N HIS A 281 6.94 9.77 -2.09
CA HIS A 281 7.72 10.60 -3.02
C HIS A 281 8.33 11.83 -2.34
N ASP A 282 7.60 12.47 -1.41
CA ASP A 282 8.10 13.62 -0.67
C ASP A 282 9.24 13.26 0.29
N GLU A 283 9.15 12.11 0.96
CA GLU A 283 10.25 11.57 1.77
C GLU A 283 11.48 11.26 0.91
N ILE A 284 11.28 10.68 -0.27
CA ILE A 284 12.37 10.37 -1.21
C ILE A 284 13.04 11.66 -1.71
N ASN A 285 12.26 12.70 -2.02
CA ASN A 285 12.80 14.01 -2.40
C ASN A 285 13.53 14.69 -1.24
N ALA A 286 13.04 14.56 0.00
CA ALA A 286 13.70 15.08 1.19
C ALA A 286 15.02 14.34 1.48
N SER A 287 15.08 13.02 1.26
CA SER A 287 16.31 12.22 1.30
C SER A 287 17.29 12.61 0.20
N HIS A 288 16.81 12.85 -1.02
CA HIS A 288 17.64 13.23 -2.16
C HIS A 288 18.22 14.63 -1.99
N ASN A 289 17.38 15.68 -1.95
CA ASN A 289 17.82 17.07 -1.99
C ASN A 289 16.66 18.04 -1.71
N SER A 290 16.57 18.59 -0.49
CA SER A 290 15.66 19.69 -0.20
C SER A 290 16.37 21.05 -0.30
N THR A 291 16.15 21.77 -1.39
CA THR A 291 16.72 23.13 -1.62
C THR A 291 15.68 24.25 -1.57
N VAL A 292 14.38 23.91 -1.60
CA VAL A 292 13.33 24.90 -1.93
C VAL A 292 12.37 25.19 -0.77
N LYS A 293 12.32 24.33 0.24
CA LYS A 293 11.71 24.55 1.57
C LYS A 293 12.05 23.33 2.38
N ASN A 294 12.71 23.54 3.51
CA ASN A 294 13.21 22.51 4.40
C ASN A 294 12.09 21.79 5.18
N TYR A 295 10.96 21.50 4.54
CA TYR A 295 9.76 21.03 5.18
C TYR A 295 9.40 19.65 4.67
N LEU A 296 9.49 18.65 5.55
CA LEU A 296 9.01 17.29 5.27
C LEU A 296 7.68 17.08 5.99
N ASN A 297 6.61 16.92 5.22
CA ASN A 297 5.29 16.55 5.70
C ASN A 297 5.06 15.06 5.44
N ARG A 298 4.71 14.31 6.47
CA ARG A 298 4.31 12.91 6.32
C ARG A 298 3.08 12.62 7.14
N ASN A 299 2.00 12.19 6.47
CA ASN A 299 0.83 11.64 7.11
C ASN A 299 0.94 10.11 7.19
N PHE A 300 1.04 9.57 8.41
CA PHE A 300 1.00 8.15 8.68
C PHE A 300 -0.45 7.74 8.93
N THR A 301 -1.03 6.93 8.06
CA THR A 301 -2.43 6.45 8.15
C THR A 301 -2.50 5.02 8.64
N ASP A 302 -3.72 4.51 8.82
CA ASP A 302 -4.00 3.09 9.15
C ASP A 302 -3.25 2.63 10.41
N LEU A 303 -3.14 3.53 11.39
CA LEU A 303 -2.39 3.28 12.60
C LEU A 303 -3.11 2.23 13.46
N GLU A 304 -2.37 1.22 13.89
CA GLU A 304 -2.88 0.19 14.81
C GLU A 304 -2.69 0.60 16.28
N ASN A 305 -3.55 0.07 17.15
CA ASN A 305 -3.43 0.17 18.60
C ASN A 305 -1.99 -0.10 19.09
N GLY A 306 -1.43 0.82 19.86
CA GLY A 306 -0.13 0.64 20.51
C GLY A 306 0.72 1.91 20.58
N ASN A 307 1.81 1.80 21.33
CA ASN A 307 2.80 2.87 21.44
C ASN A 307 3.68 2.90 20.20
N ARG A 308 3.88 4.09 19.64
CA ARG A 308 4.81 4.36 18.54
C ARG A 308 5.78 5.46 18.96
N SER A 309 6.98 5.43 18.41
CA SER A 309 7.98 6.47 18.63
C SER A 309 8.48 7.02 17.31
N TYR A 310 8.84 8.30 17.24
CA TYR A 310 9.46 8.85 16.03
C TYR A 310 10.48 9.94 16.34
N TYR A 311 11.46 10.08 15.47
CA TYR A 311 12.38 11.21 15.45
C TYR A 311 12.66 11.61 13.99
N ALA A 312 13.19 12.81 13.80
CA ALA A 312 13.66 13.27 12.52
C ALA A 312 15.17 13.51 12.56
N HIS A 313 15.82 13.32 11.42
CA HIS A 313 17.25 13.48 11.25
C HIS A 313 17.54 14.24 9.95
N ALA A 314 18.58 15.06 9.96
CA ALA A 314 19.07 15.76 8.78
C ALA A 314 20.59 15.77 8.71
N ILE A 315 21.11 15.65 7.49
CA ILE A 315 22.53 15.76 7.15
C ILE A 315 22.69 16.72 5.97
N ASN A 316 23.70 17.59 6.06
CA ASN A 316 24.00 18.54 4.99
C ASN A 316 25.10 18.07 4.04
N ASP A 317 25.36 18.87 3.01
CA ASP A 317 26.38 18.61 2.00
C ASP A 317 27.82 18.51 2.52
N GLY A 318 28.08 19.00 3.74
CA GLY A 318 29.37 18.89 4.40
C GLY A 318 29.50 17.73 5.39
N GLY A 319 28.45 16.94 5.63
CA GLY A 319 28.45 15.89 6.66
C GLY A 319 28.02 16.37 8.06
N GLY A 320 27.55 17.61 8.18
CA GLY A 320 27.00 18.12 9.43
C GLY A 320 25.63 17.52 9.70
N GLU A 321 25.48 16.86 10.85
CA GLU A 321 24.27 16.12 11.23
C GLU A 321 23.49 16.78 12.37
N ALA A 322 22.18 16.62 12.38
CA ALA A 322 21.32 16.96 13.51
C ALA A 322 20.10 16.02 13.61
N THR A 323 19.72 15.67 14.84
CA THR A 323 18.58 14.80 15.14
C THR A 323 17.67 15.49 16.15
N THR A 324 16.35 15.38 15.97
CA THR A 324 15.38 15.86 16.97
C THR A 324 15.39 14.97 18.21
N GLY A 325 14.75 15.43 19.29
CA GLY A 325 14.33 14.51 20.35
C GLY A 325 13.33 13.47 19.83
N THR A 326 13.36 12.27 20.41
CA THR A 326 12.35 11.23 20.13
C THR A 326 11.02 11.59 20.77
N GLN A 327 9.96 11.54 19.96
CA GLN A 327 8.57 11.69 20.39
C GLN A 327 7.90 10.33 20.55
N TYR A 328 6.87 10.28 21.37
CA TYR A 328 6.06 9.09 21.63
C TYR A 328 4.59 9.41 21.48
N VAL A 329 3.85 8.51 20.84
CA VAL A 329 2.40 8.60 20.66
C VAL A 329 1.78 7.26 21.04
N ASN A 330 0.68 7.31 21.79
CA ASN A 330 -0.10 6.13 22.14
C ASN A 330 -1.33 6.08 21.24
N VAL A 331 -1.29 5.26 20.20
CA VAL A 331 -2.43 5.05 19.32
C VAL A 331 -3.42 4.16 20.06
N THR A 332 -4.60 4.70 20.33
CA THR A 332 -5.77 3.91 20.71
C THR A 332 -6.80 4.16 19.61
N LEU A 333 -7.26 3.14 18.93
CA LEU A 333 -8.37 3.25 18.00
C LEU A 333 -9.67 3.20 18.80
N PRO A 334 -10.70 3.98 18.40
CA PRO A 334 -12.03 3.77 18.96
C PRO A 334 -12.42 2.31 18.73
N TYR A 335 -12.86 1.63 19.79
CA TYR A 335 -13.37 0.26 19.70
C TYR A 335 -14.51 0.24 18.67
N VAL A 336 -14.39 -0.64 17.67
CA VAL A 336 -15.45 -0.89 16.68
C VAL A 336 -16.04 -2.24 17.06
N ASP A 337 -17.30 -2.24 17.50
CA ASP A 337 -18.04 -3.48 17.75
C ASP A 337 -18.45 -4.10 16.41
N ASP A 338 -17.63 -5.02 15.91
CA ASP A 338 -17.91 -5.75 14.67
C ASP A 338 -18.89 -6.93 14.89
N TRP A 339 -19.35 -7.17 16.12
CA TRP A 339 -20.23 -8.29 16.43
C TRP A 339 -21.68 -7.84 16.32
N LYS A 340 -22.37 -8.31 15.26
CA LYS A 340 -23.80 -8.01 15.08
C LYS A 340 -24.62 -8.77 16.14
N PRO A 341 -25.56 -8.11 16.84
CA PRO A 341 -26.43 -8.81 17.79
C PRO A 341 -27.29 -9.82 17.06
N PHE A 342 -27.50 -10.99 17.67
CA PHE A 342 -28.48 -11.96 17.19
C PHE A 342 -29.68 -12.01 18.12
N SER A 343 -30.85 -12.30 17.55
CA SER A 343 -32.07 -12.50 18.34
C SER A 343 -32.89 -13.66 17.79
N ARG A 344 -33.61 -14.35 18.68
CA ARG A 344 -34.62 -15.35 18.35
C ARG A 344 -35.82 -15.23 19.29
N VAL A 345 -36.97 -15.66 18.81
CA VAL A 345 -38.18 -15.87 19.63
C VAL A 345 -38.47 -17.37 19.63
N ASP A 346 -38.73 -17.94 20.80
CA ASP A 346 -39.08 -19.36 20.88
C ASP A 346 -40.48 -19.58 20.29
N ASN A 347 -40.65 -20.68 19.55
CA ASN A 347 -41.94 -21.00 18.94
C ASN A 347 -43.01 -21.22 20.03
N ILE A 348 -44.18 -20.61 19.84
CA ILE A 348 -45.35 -20.85 20.68
C ILE A 348 -46.07 -22.09 20.13
N THR A 349 -46.08 -23.19 20.88
CA THR A 349 -46.83 -24.41 20.56
C THR A 349 -47.97 -24.59 21.57
N THR A 350 -49.26 -24.59 21.22
CA THR A 350 -50.03 -24.33 19.99
C THR A 350 -50.19 -22.84 19.66
N TYR A 351 -50.53 -22.48 18.41
CA TYR A 351 -50.78 -21.07 18.00
C TYR A 351 -51.99 -20.45 18.70
N GLU A 352 -52.94 -21.27 19.17
CA GLU A 352 -54.02 -20.87 20.07
C GLU A 352 -53.52 -20.89 21.52
N GLN A 353 -53.64 -19.74 22.20
CA GLN A 353 -53.27 -19.58 23.61
C GLN A 353 -54.49 -19.08 24.40
N ASN A 354 -54.94 -19.90 25.36
CA ASN A 354 -56.08 -19.58 26.24
C ASN A 354 -55.62 -19.15 27.65
N SER A 355 -54.34 -18.77 27.80
CA SER A 355 -53.71 -18.37 29.06
C SER A 355 -53.62 -16.85 29.19
N ALA A 356 -53.87 -16.33 30.39
CA ALA A 356 -53.65 -14.93 30.74
C ALA A 356 -52.84 -14.87 32.04
N PRO A 357 -51.60 -14.32 32.04
CA PRO A 357 -50.91 -13.71 30.90
C PRO A 357 -50.35 -14.74 29.90
N ILE A 358 -50.15 -14.32 28.64
CA ILE A 358 -49.39 -15.07 27.64
C ILE A 358 -47.90 -14.85 27.93
N THR A 359 -47.13 -15.93 28.03
CA THR A 359 -45.68 -15.87 28.21
C THR A 359 -44.99 -16.14 26.87
N ILE A 360 -44.18 -15.17 26.42
CA ILE A 360 -43.34 -15.29 25.21
C ILE A 360 -41.89 -15.21 25.66
N THR A 361 -41.08 -16.19 25.25
CA THR A 361 -39.64 -16.20 25.51
C THR A 361 -38.90 -15.74 24.26
N ALA A 362 -38.08 -14.71 24.40
CA ALA A 362 -37.15 -14.25 23.38
C ALA A 362 -35.74 -14.22 23.95
N THR A 363 -34.75 -14.53 23.13
CA THR A 363 -33.34 -14.38 23.46
C THR A 363 -32.72 -13.40 22.48
N ALA A 364 -32.11 -12.34 23.00
CA ALA A 364 -31.19 -11.52 22.25
C ALA A 364 -29.83 -11.61 22.92
N ASN A 365 -28.77 -11.75 22.14
CA ASN A 365 -27.42 -11.83 22.67
C ASN A 365 -26.47 -11.14 21.70
N ASP A 366 -25.47 -10.52 22.29
CA ASP A 366 -24.37 -9.87 21.63
C ASP A 366 -23.16 -10.14 22.50
N THR A 367 -22.12 -10.72 21.91
CA THR A 367 -20.90 -11.05 22.63
C THR A 367 -20.02 -9.81 22.85
N GLY A 368 -20.34 -8.67 22.19
CA GLY A 368 -19.57 -7.42 22.16
C GLY A 368 -20.00 -6.47 23.27
N GLU A 369 -20.48 -5.27 22.93
CA GLU A 369 -20.96 -4.28 23.92
C GLU A 369 -22.33 -4.65 24.53
N GLY A 370 -22.91 -5.76 24.09
CA GLY A 370 -24.20 -6.24 24.57
C GLY A 370 -25.38 -5.66 23.78
N VAL A 371 -26.58 -6.08 24.15
CA VAL A 371 -27.79 -5.73 23.38
C VAL A 371 -28.37 -4.40 23.86
N LYS A 372 -28.26 -3.35 23.02
CA LYS A 372 -28.78 -2.00 23.34
C LYS A 372 -30.30 -1.94 23.49
N ASN A 373 -31.04 -2.60 22.59
CA ASN A 373 -32.50 -2.68 22.66
C ASN A 373 -32.99 -4.02 22.11
N VAL A 374 -34.09 -4.52 22.68
CA VAL A 374 -34.84 -5.67 22.16
C VAL A 374 -36.25 -5.21 21.91
N THR A 375 -36.71 -5.31 20.66
CA THR A 375 -38.10 -4.99 20.30
C THR A 375 -38.81 -6.27 19.92
N LEU A 376 -39.84 -6.64 20.68
CA LEU A 376 -40.71 -7.77 20.36
C LEU A 376 -41.91 -7.28 19.55
N TYR A 377 -42.05 -7.79 18.33
CA TYR A 377 -43.23 -7.58 17.52
C TYR A 377 -44.17 -8.78 17.68
N TYR A 378 -45.42 -8.53 18.04
CA TYR A 378 -46.45 -9.56 18.09
C TYR A 378 -47.70 -9.09 17.32
N ARG A 379 -48.41 -10.05 16.73
CA ARG A 379 -49.76 -9.85 16.20
C ARG A 379 -50.67 -10.80 16.94
N HIS A 380 -51.88 -10.34 17.25
CA HIS A 380 -52.91 -11.16 17.90
C HIS A 380 -54.22 -10.96 17.15
N SER A 381 -55.02 -12.02 17.07
CA SER A 381 -56.40 -11.97 16.60
C SER A 381 -57.26 -12.70 17.62
N ILE A 382 -58.44 -12.14 17.92
CA ILE A 382 -59.39 -12.69 18.88
C ILE A 382 -60.24 -13.81 18.24
N ASP A 383 -60.31 -13.85 16.91
CA ASP A 383 -61.25 -14.70 16.17
C ASP A 383 -60.58 -15.77 15.29
N ASN A 384 -59.25 -15.81 15.23
CA ASN A 384 -58.47 -16.74 14.40
C ASN A 384 -58.81 -16.68 12.89
N LEU A 385 -59.57 -15.68 12.45
CA LEU A 385 -60.12 -15.53 11.09
C LEU A 385 -59.46 -14.37 10.33
N THR A 386 -58.93 -13.37 11.04
CA THR A 386 -58.29 -12.18 10.42
C THR A 386 -56.81 -12.34 10.08
N TRP A 387 -56.32 -13.57 9.88
CA TRP A 387 -54.92 -13.81 9.47
C TRP A 387 -54.65 -13.38 8.02
N ALA A 388 -55.69 -13.15 7.22
CA ALA A 388 -55.61 -12.52 5.90
C ALA A 388 -56.16 -11.09 5.99
N GLY A 389 -55.37 -10.09 5.56
CA GLY A 389 -55.86 -8.71 5.40
C GLY A 389 -55.10 -7.64 6.18
N GLY A 390 -53.77 -7.73 6.24
CA GLY A 390 -52.92 -6.55 6.45
C GLY A 390 -52.64 -5.81 5.15
N GLU A 391 -53.66 -5.57 4.32
CA GLU A 391 -53.51 -4.76 3.10
C GLU A 391 -53.65 -3.27 3.45
N SER A 392 -52.52 -2.58 3.48
CA SER A 392 -52.46 -1.15 3.18
C SER A 392 -51.06 -0.66 2.81
N ASN A 393 -49.99 -1.47 2.93
CA ASN A 393 -48.65 -1.02 2.55
C ASN A 393 -47.79 -2.15 1.93
N TRP A 394 -48.45 -3.06 1.22
CA TRP A 394 -47.82 -4.13 0.45
C TRP A 394 -47.93 -3.76 -1.02
N TRP A 395 -46.83 -3.80 -1.77
CA TRP A 395 -46.81 -3.32 -3.15
C TRP A 395 -47.67 -4.19 -4.08
N ASN A 396 -47.53 -5.51 -3.96
CA ASN A 396 -48.29 -6.48 -4.72
C ASN A 396 -48.47 -7.76 -3.90
N THR A 397 -49.71 -8.19 -3.72
CA THR A 397 -50.11 -9.35 -2.92
C THR A 397 -49.63 -10.68 -3.49
N ASP A 398 -49.23 -10.73 -4.76
CA ASP A 398 -48.69 -11.94 -5.37
C ASP A 398 -47.25 -12.24 -4.90
N TRP A 399 -46.61 -11.29 -4.19
CA TRP A 399 -45.30 -11.48 -3.57
C TRP A 399 -45.46 -11.76 -2.08
N ASP A 400 -45.07 -12.95 -1.65
CA ASP A 400 -45.25 -13.39 -0.27
C ASP A 400 -44.22 -12.81 0.73
N TYR A 401 -43.07 -12.35 0.23
CA TYR A 401 -41.95 -11.91 1.08
C TYR A 401 -41.37 -10.57 0.64
N ARG A 402 -40.78 -9.84 1.60
CA ARG A 402 -39.98 -8.65 1.34
C ARG A 402 -38.90 -8.43 2.40
N LYS A 403 -37.82 -7.75 2.03
CA LYS A 403 -36.76 -7.26 2.93
C LYS A 403 -36.58 -5.75 2.79
N LEU A 404 -36.32 -5.07 3.90
CA LEU A 404 -35.99 -3.65 3.90
C LEU A 404 -34.48 -3.48 3.66
N ILE A 405 -34.11 -2.67 2.67
CA ILE A 405 -32.74 -2.23 2.43
C ILE A 405 -32.67 -0.75 2.81
N THR A 406 -31.65 -0.38 3.59
CA THR A 406 -31.36 1.01 3.96
C THR A 406 -29.97 1.38 3.45
N ILE A 407 -29.90 2.46 2.68
CA ILE A 407 -28.66 3.04 2.17
C ILE A 407 -28.32 4.20 3.10
N ASP A 408 -27.21 4.08 3.81
CA ASP A 408 -26.74 5.08 4.77
C ASP A 408 -26.27 6.34 4.03
N SER A 409 -26.90 7.46 4.36
CA SER A 409 -26.55 8.77 3.81
C SER A 409 -25.13 9.24 4.15
N SER A 410 -24.53 8.74 5.23
CA SER A 410 -23.14 9.05 5.61
C SER A 410 -22.11 8.61 4.55
N GLN A 411 -22.46 7.62 3.72
CA GLN A 411 -21.60 7.08 2.66
C GLN A 411 -21.73 7.83 1.33
N ILE A 412 -22.60 8.84 1.27
CA ILE A 412 -22.91 9.59 0.05
C ILE A 412 -22.32 10.99 0.20
N THR A 413 -21.37 11.36 -0.66
CA THR A 413 -20.63 12.62 -0.55
C THR A 413 -21.37 13.83 -1.15
N ASP A 414 -22.32 13.60 -2.05
CA ASP A 414 -23.17 14.62 -2.67
C ASP A 414 -24.50 13.98 -3.12
N THR A 415 -25.54 14.77 -3.37
CA THR A 415 -26.79 14.24 -3.92
C THR A 415 -26.57 13.68 -5.33
N LEU A 416 -26.89 12.40 -5.52
CA LEU A 416 -26.72 11.68 -6.78
C LEU A 416 -28.08 11.45 -7.42
N THR A 417 -28.14 11.51 -8.75
CA THR A 417 -29.34 11.22 -9.54
C THR A 417 -29.06 10.10 -10.54
N ASN A 418 -30.04 9.24 -10.76
CA ASN A 418 -29.93 8.04 -11.61
C ASN A 418 -28.63 7.27 -11.32
N PHE A 419 -28.49 6.81 -10.08
CA PHE A 419 -27.28 6.19 -9.60
C PHE A 419 -27.51 4.69 -9.33
N PRO A 420 -27.00 3.80 -10.19
CA PRO A 420 -27.01 2.37 -9.95
C PRO A 420 -26.16 2.00 -8.73
N ILE A 421 -26.78 1.27 -7.80
CA ILE A 421 -26.09 0.68 -6.64
C ILE A 421 -26.08 -0.84 -6.76
N LEU A 422 -25.02 -1.48 -6.24
CA LEU A 422 -24.98 -2.93 -6.13
C LEU A 422 -25.66 -3.37 -4.82
N VAL A 423 -26.73 -4.17 -4.95
CA VAL A 423 -27.31 -4.95 -3.87
C VAL A 423 -26.70 -6.35 -3.92
N HIS A 424 -25.92 -6.68 -2.88
CA HIS A 424 -25.27 -7.98 -2.73
C HIS A 424 -25.78 -8.70 -1.47
N THR A 425 -26.13 -9.98 -1.63
CA THR A 425 -26.35 -10.90 -0.51
C THR A 425 -25.39 -12.08 -0.63
N ASP A 426 -24.99 -12.64 0.51
CA ASP A 426 -24.12 -13.80 0.57
C ASP A 426 -24.84 -14.96 1.27
N GLY A 427 -25.35 -15.92 0.49
CA GLY A 427 -26.02 -17.11 0.99
C GLY A 427 -27.29 -16.83 1.82
N ASP A 428 -28.11 -15.85 1.43
CA ASP A 428 -29.33 -15.50 2.16
C ASP A 428 -30.35 -16.64 2.11
N THR A 429 -30.56 -17.31 3.25
CA THR A 429 -31.44 -18.49 3.34
C THR A 429 -32.89 -18.18 3.02
N SER A 430 -33.37 -16.97 3.32
CA SER A 430 -34.76 -16.61 3.01
C SER A 430 -34.97 -16.39 1.52
N LEU A 431 -33.99 -15.80 0.82
CA LEU A 431 -34.04 -15.75 -0.65
C LEU A 431 -33.94 -17.16 -1.23
N LEU A 432 -32.98 -17.97 -0.76
CA LEU A 432 -32.79 -19.36 -1.21
C LEU A 432 -34.09 -20.17 -1.14
N ASP A 433 -34.80 -20.08 -0.02
CA ASP A 433 -35.96 -20.92 0.25
C ASP A 433 -37.23 -20.44 -0.46
N ASN A 434 -37.31 -19.15 -0.81
CA ASN A 434 -38.59 -18.54 -1.20
C ASN A 434 -38.58 -17.81 -2.56
N ALA A 435 -37.44 -17.37 -3.07
CA ALA A 435 -37.36 -16.77 -4.41
C ALA A 435 -37.29 -17.87 -5.49
N LEU A 436 -37.76 -17.58 -6.71
CA LEU A 436 -37.59 -18.49 -7.84
C LEU A 436 -36.10 -18.70 -8.14
N ALA A 437 -35.71 -19.92 -8.52
CA ALA A 437 -34.31 -20.28 -8.74
C ALA A 437 -33.59 -19.44 -9.82
N ASN A 438 -34.35 -18.86 -10.74
CA ASN A 438 -33.86 -17.94 -11.79
C ASN A 438 -33.89 -16.46 -11.37
N GLY A 439 -34.38 -16.14 -10.16
CA GLY A 439 -34.49 -14.78 -9.62
C GLY A 439 -35.59 -13.92 -10.27
N SER A 440 -36.46 -14.49 -11.12
CA SER A 440 -37.41 -13.69 -11.90
C SER A 440 -38.51 -13.01 -11.08
N ASP A 441 -38.67 -13.39 -9.82
CA ASP A 441 -39.58 -12.79 -8.86
C ASP A 441 -38.88 -11.79 -7.92
N ILE A 442 -37.61 -11.48 -8.10
CA ILE A 442 -36.92 -10.47 -7.29
C ILE A 442 -37.18 -9.09 -7.90
N THR A 443 -37.66 -8.14 -7.09
CA THR A 443 -37.88 -6.76 -7.52
C THR A 443 -37.69 -5.75 -6.39
N PHE A 444 -37.46 -4.49 -6.76
CA PHE A 444 -37.10 -3.41 -5.83
C PHE A 444 -38.11 -2.26 -5.90
N ILE A 445 -38.74 -1.95 -4.78
CA ILE A 445 -39.81 -0.95 -4.69
C ILE A 445 -39.40 0.17 -3.74
N ASP A 446 -39.65 1.41 -4.13
CA ASP A 446 -39.40 2.57 -3.28
C ASP A 446 -40.17 2.45 -1.96
N TRP A 447 -39.46 2.61 -0.86
CA TRP A 447 -40.06 2.55 0.46
C TRP A 447 -40.96 3.75 0.74
N ASP A 448 -40.63 4.92 0.18
CA ASP A 448 -41.31 6.19 0.47
C ASP A 448 -42.75 6.19 -0.07
N ASP A 449 -42.98 5.61 -1.25
CA ASP A 449 -44.31 5.56 -1.89
C ASP A 449 -44.90 4.14 -2.02
N ASN A 450 -44.10 3.10 -1.79
CA ASN A 450 -44.46 1.69 -1.91
C ASN A 450 -45.17 1.33 -3.25
N THR A 451 -44.86 2.07 -4.32
CA THR A 451 -45.46 1.91 -5.65
C THR A 451 -44.45 2.01 -6.78
N THR A 452 -43.41 2.84 -6.63
CA THR A 452 -42.36 3.02 -7.65
C THR A 452 -41.44 1.82 -7.67
N GLN A 453 -41.43 1.08 -8.78
CA GLN A 453 -40.45 0.02 -9.03
C GLN A 453 -39.16 0.63 -9.60
N PHE A 454 -38.02 0.31 -9.00
CA PHE A 454 -36.73 0.72 -9.52
C PHE A 454 -36.32 -0.19 -10.69
N ASN A 455 -35.75 0.43 -11.73
CA ASN A 455 -35.08 -0.33 -12.77
C ASN A 455 -33.89 -1.06 -12.15
N HIS A 456 -33.77 -2.33 -12.46
CA HIS A 456 -32.69 -3.15 -11.97
C HIS A 456 -32.24 -4.19 -12.99
N GLU A 457 -31.00 -4.63 -12.85
CA GLU A 457 -30.40 -5.78 -13.51
C GLU A 457 -29.94 -6.75 -12.43
N ILE A 458 -30.27 -8.03 -12.59
CA ILE A 458 -29.77 -9.14 -11.79
C ILE A 458 -28.59 -9.73 -12.56
N GLU A 459 -27.39 -9.32 -12.18
CA GLU A 459 -26.13 -9.86 -12.73
C GLU A 459 -26.05 -11.37 -12.45
N SER A 460 -26.46 -11.79 -11.24
CA SER A 460 -26.50 -13.20 -10.88
C SER A 460 -27.40 -13.45 -9.67
N TYR A 461 -28.09 -14.59 -9.68
CA TYR A 461 -28.72 -15.14 -8.49
C TYR A 461 -28.48 -16.64 -8.42
N TYR A 462 -27.83 -17.11 -7.35
CA TYR A 462 -27.57 -18.52 -7.13
C TYR A 462 -27.49 -18.83 -5.63
N THR A 463 -28.24 -19.84 -5.20
CA THR A 463 -28.24 -20.34 -3.81
C THR A 463 -28.36 -19.26 -2.72
N GLY A 464 -29.26 -18.28 -2.90
CA GLY A 464 -29.46 -17.18 -1.95
C GLY A 464 -28.42 -16.05 -2.03
N THR A 465 -27.38 -16.21 -2.86
CA THR A 465 -26.43 -15.13 -3.20
C THR A 465 -26.98 -14.34 -4.38
N LEU A 466 -27.26 -13.06 -4.15
CA LEU A 466 -27.76 -12.11 -5.13
C LEU A 466 -26.69 -11.08 -5.47
N ASN A 467 -26.57 -10.74 -6.75
CA ASN A 467 -25.90 -9.53 -7.22
C ASN A 467 -26.87 -8.82 -8.17
N ALA A 468 -27.43 -7.70 -7.72
CA ALA A 468 -28.36 -6.91 -8.49
C ALA A 468 -27.96 -5.43 -8.50
N TRP A 469 -27.90 -4.83 -9.69
CA TRP A 469 -27.72 -3.40 -9.87
C TRP A 469 -29.09 -2.73 -9.86
N VAL A 470 -29.29 -1.77 -8.96
CA VAL A 470 -30.57 -1.07 -8.80
C VAL A 470 -30.36 0.42 -9.03
N ASN A 471 -31.02 0.99 -10.05
CA ASN A 471 -30.91 2.41 -10.34
C ASN A 471 -31.81 3.23 -9.40
N ILE A 472 -31.18 3.97 -8.50
CA ILE A 472 -31.87 4.86 -7.59
C ILE A 472 -31.97 6.26 -8.22
N THR A 473 -33.20 6.69 -8.47
CA THR A 473 -33.51 7.99 -9.11
C THR A 473 -32.86 9.17 -8.40
N THR A 474 -32.86 9.18 -7.07
CA THR A 474 -32.17 10.20 -6.27
C THR A 474 -31.68 9.62 -4.93
N LEU A 475 -30.40 9.82 -4.64
CA LEU A 475 -29.75 9.51 -3.38
C LEU A 475 -29.30 10.82 -2.71
N TYR A 476 -29.72 11.05 -1.48
CA TYR A 476 -29.36 12.24 -0.72
C TYR A 476 -28.19 11.95 0.21
N HIS A 477 -27.24 12.89 0.30
CA HIS A 477 -26.11 12.82 1.25
C HIS A 477 -26.50 13.09 2.71
N ASN A 478 -27.73 13.54 2.96
CA ASN A 478 -28.20 13.98 4.27
C ASN A 478 -29.48 13.25 4.75
N LYS A 479 -29.93 12.24 4.01
CA LYS A 479 -31.10 11.42 4.37
C LYS A 479 -30.94 10.02 3.80
N ASP A 480 -31.02 9.03 4.67
CA ASP A 480 -30.99 7.62 4.26
C ASP A 480 -32.08 7.32 3.24
N LYS A 481 -31.73 6.50 2.23
CA LYS A 481 -32.69 6.00 1.26
C LYS A 481 -33.11 4.59 1.65
N LYS A 482 -34.41 4.32 1.61
CA LYS A 482 -34.97 3.00 1.87
C LYS A 482 -35.63 2.44 0.62
N LEU A 483 -35.57 1.13 0.46
CA LEU A 483 -36.30 0.39 -0.55
C LEU A 483 -36.69 -1.00 -0.02
N TRP A 484 -37.77 -1.54 -0.55
CA TRP A 484 -38.17 -2.93 -0.34
C TRP A 484 -37.60 -3.80 -1.46
N MET A 485 -37.01 -4.93 -1.10
CA MET A 485 -36.76 -6.04 -2.03
C MET A 485 -37.85 -7.08 -1.84
N TYR A 486 -38.76 -7.21 -2.81
CA TYR A 486 -39.82 -8.22 -2.82
C TYR A 486 -39.36 -9.50 -3.53
N TYR A 487 -39.81 -10.64 -3.05
CA TYR A 487 -39.62 -11.99 -3.65
C TYR A 487 -40.75 -12.95 -3.20
N GLY A 488 -40.83 -14.14 -3.77
CA GLY A 488 -41.84 -15.15 -3.46
C GLY A 488 -43.02 -15.23 -4.42
N ASN A 489 -42.97 -14.57 -5.59
CA ASN A 489 -44.03 -14.72 -6.58
C ASN A 489 -43.73 -15.89 -7.52
N THR A 490 -44.35 -17.03 -7.24
CA THR A 490 -44.15 -18.28 -7.99
C THR A 490 -44.52 -18.21 -9.48
N SER A 491 -45.30 -17.21 -9.90
CA SER A 491 -45.75 -17.02 -11.28
C SER A 491 -45.11 -15.80 -11.96
N SER A 492 -44.11 -15.16 -11.32
CA SER A 492 -43.49 -13.93 -11.84
C SER A 492 -42.69 -14.18 -13.11
N LEU A 493 -42.92 -13.33 -14.11
CA LEU A 493 -41.98 -13.12 -15.21
C LEU A 493 -40.80 -12.26 -14.74
N PRO A 494 -39.63 -12.30 -15.42
CA PRO A 494 -38.48 -11.47 -15.06
C PRO A 494 -38.86 -9.99 -14.90
N GLN A 495 -38.48 -9.41 -13.77
CA GLN A 495 -38.82 -8.03 -13.39
C GLN A 495 -37.74 -7.00 -13.79
N GLU A 496 -36.61 -7.47 -14.32
CA GLU A 496 -35.48 -6.65 -14.69
C GLU A 496 -35.80 -5.67 -15.82
N ASN A 497 -35.19 -4.49 -15.77
CA ASN A 497 -35.15 -3.53 -16.85
C ASN A 497 -33.72 -3.04 -17.04
N VAL A 498 -32.87 -3.91 -17.61
CA VAL A 498 -31.42 -3.69 -17.78
C VAL A 498 -31.12 -2.32 -18.40
N PHE A 499 -31.81 -1.96 -19.50
CA PHE A 499 -31.61 -0.65 -20.15
C PHE A 499 -32.08 0.54 -19.32
N GLY A 500 -33.09 0.33 -18.47
CA GLY A 500 -33.52 1.35 -17.51
C GLY A 500 -32.57 1.49 -16.33
N THR A 501 -31.82 0.44 -16.00
CA THR A 501 -30.80 0.45 -14.95
C THR A 501 -29.63 1.32 -15.38
N TRP A 502 -29.16 1.15 -16.62
CA TRP A 502 -28.06 1.90 -17.19
C TRP A 502 -28.56 2.95 -18.17
N ASP A 503 -28.80 4.17 -17.67
CA ASP A 503 -29.32 5.26 -18.48
C ASP A 503 -28.35 5.69 -19.62
N GLY A 504 -28.79 6.63 -20.46
CA GLY A 504 -28.02 7.07 -21.64
C GLY A 504 -26.69 7.77 -21.33
N ASP A 505 -26.41 8.11 -20.06
CA ASP A 505 -25.13 8.65 -19.65
C ASP A 505 -24.05 7.57 -19.64
N PHE A 506 -24.42 6.31 -19.42
CA PHE A 506 -23.50 5.20 -19.53
C PHE A 506 -23.11 4.98 -20.99
N SER A 507 -21.80 4.96 -21.22
CA SER A 507 -21.17 4.72 -22.50
C SER A 507 -20.81 3.26 -22.72
N GLN A 508 -20.61 2.52 -21.64
CA GLN A 508 -20.35 1.09 -21.64
C GLN A 508 -20.51 0.56 -20.21
N VAL A 509 -21.09 -0.63 -20.07
CA VAL A 509 -21.28 -1.36 -18.80
C VAL A 509 -20.91 -2.82 -19.04
N LEU A 510 -19.77 -3.26 -18.50
CA LEU A 510 -19.29 -4.63 -18.68
C LEU A 510 -19.16 -5.35 -17.33
N HIS A 511 -19.92 -6.43 -17.16
CA HIS A 511 -19.81 -7.36 -16.05
C HIS A 511 -18.71 -8.38 -16.35
N LEU A 512 -17.50 -8.16 -15.86
CA LEU A 512 -16.29 -8.90 -16.24
C LEU A 512 -16.21 -10.32 -15.65
N ASN A 513 -17.32 -10.84 -15.13
CA ASN A 513 -17.43 -12.18 -14.55
C ASN A 513 -18.23 -13.16 -15.44
N GLU A 514 -18.71 -12.71 -16.61
CA GLU A 514 -19.26 -13.61 -17.62
C GLU A 514 -18.20 -14.65 -18.04
N THR A 515 -18.57 -15.94 -18.01
CA THR A 515 -17.66 -17.05 -18.32
C THR A 515 -17.39 -17.14 -19.81
N ASP A 516 -16.10 -17.07 -20.18
CA ASP A 516 -15.52 -17.27 -21.50
C ASP A 516 -16.02 -18.56 -22.17
N ILE A 517 -16.49 -18.48 -23.41
CA ILE A 517 -16.85 -19.69 -24.18
C ILE A 517 -16.09 -19.85 -25.51
N ASP A 518 -15.47 -18.84 -26.14
CA ASP A 518 -14.79 -19.12 -27.44
C ASP A 518 -13.75 -18.11 -28.00
N ASN A 519 -13.23 -17.11 -27.27
CA ASN A 519 -12.45 -16.00 -27.88
C ASN A 519 -13.20 -15.35 -29.06
N GLY A 520 -14.53 -15.25 -28.96
CA GLY A 520 -15.43 -14.75 -29.98
C GLY A 520 -15.65 -13.25 -29.91
N ILE A 521 -16.24 -12.68 -30.96
CA ILE A 521 -16.72 -11.29 -30.92
C ILE A 521 -17.94 -11.24 -30.00
N GLY A 522 -17.87 -10.48 -28.90
CA GLY A 522 -19.00 -10.22 -28.01
C GLY A 522 -19.10 -11.09 -26.76
N ASP A 523 -17.98 -11.68 -26.34
CA ASP A 523 -17.84 -12.53 -25.15
C ASP A 523 -18.25 -11.86 -23.83
N ILE A 524 -18.07 -10.54 -23.72
CA ILE A 524 -18.56 -9.76 -22.56
C ILE A 524 -19.63 -8.79 -23.07
N LYS A 525 -20.84 -8.95 -22.58
CA LYS A 525 -21.99 -8.16 -23.00
C LYS A 525 -21.96 -6.77 -22.37
N ASP A 526 -22.31 -5.79 -23.19
CA ASP A 526 -22.54 -4.43 -22.72
C ASP A 526 -24.01 -4.29 -22.29
N SER A 527 -24.23 -4.10 -21.00
CA SER A 527 -25.57 -3.88 -20.42
C SER A 527 -26.09 -2.45 -20.66
N SER A 528 -25.26 -1.56 -21.21
CA SER A 528 -25.71 -0.22 -21.62
C SER A 528 -26.58 -0.28 -22.89
N ASN A 529 -27.32 0.79 -23.15
CA ASN A 529 -28.12 0.93 -24.36
C ASN A 529 -27.31 1.06 -25.67
N ARG A 530 -25.97 0.99 -25.61
CA ARG A 530 -25.08 1.10 -26.77
C ARG A 530 -24.67 -0.24 -27.36
N PHE A 531 -24.83 -1.34 -26.61
CA PHE A 531 -24.52 -2.70 -27.06
C PHE A 531 -23.09 -2.85 -27.62
N ILE A 532 -22.14 -2.12 -27.03
CA ILE A 532 -20.72 -2.18 -27.41
C ILE A 532 -20.08 -3.32 -26.62
N ASN A 533 -20.45 -4.55 -26.97
CA ASN A 533 -19.91 -5.75 -26.33
C ASN A 533 -18.39 -5.78 -26.45
N ALA A 534 -17.71 -6.17 -25.38
CA ALA A 534 -16.27 -6.35 -25.42
C ALA A 534 -15.91 -7.73 -25.98
N THR A 535 -14.80 -7.74 -26.73
CA THR A 535 -14.18 -8.96 -27.26
C THR A 535 -13.02 -9.31 -26.36
N THR A 536 -12.99 -10.53 -25.85
CA THR A 536 -11.88 -10.96 -25.01
C THR A 536 -10.70 -11.33 -25.90
N LYS A 537 -9.49 -10.92 -25.51
CA LYS A 537 -8.26 -11.28 -26.24
C LYS A 537 -7.13 -11.50 -25.25
N ASN A 538 -6.64 -12.74 -25.20
CA ASN A 538 -5.60 -13.16 -24.25
C ASN A 538 -6.01 -12.92 -22.77
N MET A 539 -7.31 -12.97 -22.46
CA MET A 539 -7.74 -12.95 -21.05
C MET A 539 -7.33 -14.27 -20.41
N GLN A 540 -6.90 -14.22 -19.14
CA GLN A 540 -6.49 -15.43 -18.42
C GLN A 540 -7.71 -16.33 -18.24
N THR A 541 -7.60 -17.61 -18.63
CA THR A 541 -8.67 -18.59 -18.44
C THR A 541 -8.92 -18.87 -16.95
N ASP A 542 -10.12 -19.34 -16.68
CA ASP A 542 -10.70 -19.59 -15.35
C ASP A 542 -9.90 -20.54 -14.43
N GLU A 543 -8.89 -21.24 -14.96
CA GLU A 543 -8.11 -22.25 -14.23
C GLU A 543 -7.31 -21.71 -13.03
N TYR A 544 -7.12 -20.39 -12.91
CA TYR A 544 -6.44 -19.77 -11.76
C TYR A 544 -7.40 -19.11 -10.73
N LYS A 545 -8.72 -19.27 -10.88
CA LYS A 545 -9.77 -18.58 -10.07
C LYS A 545 -9.85 -18.99 -8.59
N ASN A 546 -9.22 -20.09 -8.16
CA ASN A 546 -9.43 -20.67 -6.82
C ASN A 546 -8.36 -20.36 -5.76
N ASN A 547 -7.36 -19.51 -6.03
CA ASN A 547 -6.22 -19.31 -5.09
C ASN A 547 -6.17 -17.95 -4.37
N GLY A 548 -7.30 -17.25 -4.24
CA GLY A 548 -7.52 -16.27 -3.15
C GLY A 548 -6.64 -15.00 -3.10
N GLN A 549 -5.95 -14.59 -4.18
CA GLN A 549 -4.97 -13.48 -4.09
C GLN A 549 -5.13 -12.29 -5.06
N ARG A 550 -6.28 -12.06 -5.70
CA ARG A 550 -6.50 -10.81 -6.47
C ARG A 550 -7.89 -10.22 -6.26
N ARG A 551 -7.95 -8.95 -5.86
CA ARG A 551 -9.15 -8.12 -6.00
C ARG A 551 -9.43 -8.00 -7.51
N ARG A 552 -10.54 -8.58 -7.95
CA ARG A 552 -10.97 -8.57 -9.34
C ARG A 552 -11.42 -7.16 -9.72
N CYS A 553 -11.11 -6.70 -10.92
CA CYS A 553 -11.97 -5.70 -11.55
C CYS A 553 -13.24 -6.46 -11.94
N ARG A 554 -14.31 -6.33 -11.15
CA ARG A 554 -15.58 -7.01 -11.43
C ARG A 554 -16.38 -6.27 -12.50
N GLU A 555 -16.20 -4.96 -12.58
CA GLU A 555 -17.03 -4.05 -13.35
C GLU A 555 -16.19 -3.04 -14.11
N LEU A 556 -16.53 -2.80 -15.38
CA LEU A 556 -16.08 -1.63 -16.11
C LEU A 556 -17.28 -0.76 -16.48
N LEU A 557 -17.40 0.39 -15.81
CA LEU A 557 -18.46 1.36 -16.05
C LEU A 557 -17.85 2.64 -16.63
N SER A 558 -18.28 3.02 -17.84
CA SER A 558 -17.92 4.29 -18.47
C SER A 558 -19.14 5.20 -18.48
N ARG A 559 -19.08 6.38 -17.85
CA ARG A 559 -20.18 7.36 -17.84
C ARG A 559 -19.72 8.68 -18.46
N LYS A 560 -20.56 9.33 -19.27
CA LYS A 560 -20.27 10.64 -19.87
C LYS A 560 -20.22 11.71 -18.77
N GLY A 561 -19.08 12.39 -18.60
CA GLY A 561 -19.03 13.71 -17.95
C GLY A 561 -18.83 13.77 -16.43
N ARG A 562 -18.14 12.82 -15.82
CA ARG A 562 -17.42 13.03 -14.54
C ARG A 562 -16.04 12.41 -14.62
#